data_AF-A0A3M1LIK5-F1
#
_entry.id   AF-A0A3M1LIK5-F1
#
_cell.length_a   1.000
_cell.length_b   1.000
_cell.length_c   1.000
_cell.angle_alpha   90.00
_cell.angle_beta   90.00
_cell.angle_gamma   90.00
#
_symmetry.space_group_name_H-M   'P 1'
#
loop_
_entity.id
_entity.type
_entity.pdbx_description
1 polymer ?
#
loop_
_entity_poly.entity_id
_entity_poly.type
_entity_poly.pdbx_seq_one_letter_code
_entity_poly.pdbx_strand_id
1 'polypeptide(L)'
;MMIRYTSLAALASTYAVMVLGSYVSSSGLGLSCTDWPLCRGNVLPTEEIFIEWIHRFFGLLAASFAVTTLILALRTKDNRIKLTASLAVAFVFTQVTLGVIVIDSRLHPVLVAVHLAVGVLLFTSVLLTVLRAHALSKKEISKSL
;
A
#
# COMPACT_ATOMS: atom_id res chain seq x y z
N MET A 1 -8.02 -15.66 -12.60
CA MET A 1 -8.35 -14.36 -13.24
C MET A 1 -8.45 -13.20 -12.24
N MET A 2 -9.24 -13.27 -11.16
CA MET A 2 -9.47 -12.12 -10.25
C MET A 2 -8.24 -11.63 -9.45
N ILE A 3 -7.31 -12.54 -9.11
CA ILE A 3 -6.06 -12.18 -8.43
C ILE A 3 -5.18 -11.22 -9.25
N ARG A 4 -5.27 -11.26 -10.58
CA ARG A 4 -4.50 -10.37 -11.47
C ARG A 4 -4.95 -8.93 -11.33
N TYR A 5 -6.27 -8.70 -11.41
CA TYR A 5 -6.83 -7.36 -11.29
C TYR A 5 -6.65 -6.76 -9.90
N THR A 6 -6.89 -7.55 -8.85
CA THR A 6 -6.69 -7.10 -7.46
C THR A 6 -5.22 -6.78 -7.16
N SER A 7 -4.28 -7.62 -7.62
CA SER A 7 -2.84 -7.33 -7.45
C SER A 7 -2.38 -6.09 -8.24
N LEU A 8 -2.93 -5.84 -9.43
CA LEU A 8 -2.64 -4.62 -10.20
C LEU A 8 -3.22 -3.38 -9.55
N ALA A 9 -4.45 -3.46 -9.01
CA ALA A 9 -5.06 -2.38 -8.25
C ALA A 9 -4.26 -2.07 -6.97
N ALA A 10 -3.77 -3.11 -6.27
CA ALA A 10 -2.85 -2.94 -5.14
C ALA A 10 -1.56 -2.25 -5.55
N LEU A 11 -0.97 -2.62 -6.70
CA LEU A 11 0.27 -2.01 -7.20
C LEU A 11 0.06 -0.53 -7.54
N ALA A 12 -1.00 -0.21 -8.27
CA ALA A 12 -1.31 1.15 -8.68
C ALA A 12 -1.60 2.06 -7.48
N SER A 13 -2.38 1.59 -6.51
CA SER A 13 -2.66 2.35 -5.28
C SER A 13 -1.43 2.50 -4.39
N THR A 14 -0.58 1.46 -4.27
CA THR A 14 0.69 1.54 -3.54
C THR A 14 1.63 2.57 -4.17
N TYR A 15 1.71 2.60 -5.50
CA TYR A 15 2.52 3.59 -6.21
C TYR A 15 1.97 5.01 -6.01
N ALA A 16 0.65 5.18 -6.12
CA ALA A 16 -0.01 6.47 -5.89
C ALA A 16 0.25 7.01 -4.47
N VAL A 17 0.12 6.18 -3.43
CA VAL A 17 0.39 6.61 -2.04
C VAL A 17 1.86 6.96 -1.82
N MET A 18 2.81 6.29 -2.49
CA MET A 18 4.23 6.64 -2.43
C MET A 18 4.52 8.00 -3.07
N VAL A 19 3.93 8.29 -4.23
CA VAL A 19 4.06 9.60 -4.90
C VAL A 19 3.45 10.70 -4.04
N LEU A 20 2.24 10.49 -3.53
CA LEU A 20 1.56 11.43 -2.64
C LEU A 20 2.34 11.65 -1.34
N GLY A 21 2.89 10.59 -0.73
CA GLY A 21 3.69 10.69 0.49
C GLY A 21 5.00 11.48 0.26
N SER A 22 5.65 11.26 -0.88
CA SER A 22 6.82 12.05 -1.29
C SER A 22 6.45 13.53 -1.42
N TYR A 23 5.33 13.83 -2.09
CA TYR A 23 4.82 15.19 -2.21
C TYR A 23 4.51 15.82 -0.85
N VAL A 24 3.77 15.14 0.02
CA VAL A 24 3.46 15.58 1.40
C VAL A 24 4.73 15.95 2.18
N SER A 25 5.76 15.08 2.11
CA SER A 25 7.02 15.31 2.83
C SER A 25 7.79 16.53 2.29
N SER A 26 7.77 16.74 0.97
CA SER A 26 8.49 17.84 0.31
C SER A 26 7.78 19.20 0.38
N SER A 27 6.44 19.19 0.50
CA SER A 27 5.61 20.41 0.50
C SER A 27 5.38 20.99 1.89
N GLY A 28 5.90 20.35 2.95
CA GLY A 28 5.66 20.77 4.33
C GLY A 28 4.24 20.51 4.84
N LEU A 29 3.44 19.76 4.08
CA LEU A 29 2.04 19.47 4.40
C LEU A 29 1.86 18.25 5.31
N GLY A 30 2.92 17.61 5.80
CA GLY A 30 2.84 16.35 6.56
C GLY A 30 2.35 16.45 8.01
N LEU A 31 1.91 17.63 8.45
CA LEU A 31 1.31 17.87 9.76
C LEU A 31 -0.04 18.61 9.67
N SER A 32 -0.64 18.68 8.48
CA SER A 32 -2.03 19.11 8.30
C SER A 32 -3.00 18.21 9.06
N CYS A 33 -2.73 16.90 9.14
CA CYS A 33 -3.53 15.92 9.89
C CYS A 33 -2.73 15.30 11.05
N THR A 34 -2.83 15.87 12.24
CA THR A 34 -2.18 15.32 13.46
C THR A 34 -2.93 14.15 14.07
N ASP A 35 -4.23 14.03 13.79
CA ASP A 35 -5.07 12.97 14.34
C ASP A 35 -5.09 11.74 13.42
N TRP A 36 -5.33 10.56 13.98
CA TRP A 36 -5.58 9.32 13.27
C TRP A 36 -6.65 8.50 14.02
N PRO A 37 -7.59 7.81 13.35
CA PRO A 37 -7.69 7.53 11.92
C PRO A 37 -8.30 8.65 11.08
N LEU A 38 -9.19 9.46 11.66
CA LEU A 38 -9.78 10.62 10.99
C LEU A 38 -8.79 11.78 10.96
N CYS A 39 -8.86 12.63 9.94
CA CYS A 39 -8.08 13.87 9.89
C CYS A 39 -8.91 15.04 10.45
N ARG A 40 -8.53 15.53 11.64
CA ARG A 40 -9.25 16.61 12.36
C ARG A 40 -10.76 16.31 12.52
N GLY A 41 -11.11 15.04 12.72
CA GLY A 41 -12.50 14.57 12.84
C GLY A 41 -13.33 14.60 11.54
N ASN A 42 -12.75 15.01 10.40
CA ASN A 42 -13.49 15.10 9.14
C ASN A 42 -13.49 13.78 8.36
N VAL A 43 -14.66 13.40 7.85
CA VAL A 43 -14.82 12.23 6.96
C VAL A 43 -14.40 12.57 5.53
N LEU A 44 -14.76 13.77 5.06
CA LEU A 44 -14.38 14.30 3.75
C LEU A 44 -13.31 15.39 3.89
N PRO A 45 -12.42 15.57 2.90
CA PRO A 45 -11.38 16.58 2.98
C PRO A 45 -11.95 17.99 2.86
N THR A 46 -11.39 18.92 3.63
CA THR A 46 -11.40 20.36 3.32
C THR A 46 -10.14 20.72 2.54
N GLU A 47 -10.10 21.91 1.92
CA GLU A 47 -8.94 22.41 1.17
C GLU A 47 -7.62 22.31 1.96
N GLU A 48 -7.66 22.60 3.27
CA GLU A 48 -6.48 22.60 4.15
C GLU A 48 -5.86 21.22 4.38
N ILE A 49 -6.69 20.17 4.37
CA ILE A 49 -6.28 18.80 4.71
C ILE A 49 -6.25 17.88 3.49
N PHE A 50 -6.61 18.39 2.33
CA PHE A 50 -6.90 17.60 1.13
C PHE A 50 -5.75 16.65 0.76
N ILE A 51 -4.51 17.16 0.77
CA ILE A 51 -3.34 16.39 0.32
C ILE A 51 -2.98 15.23 1.28
N GLU A 52 -3.03 15.46 2.60
CA GLU A 52 -2.82 14.38 3.56
C GLU A 52 -3.98 13.38 3.58
N TRP A 53 -5.21 13.90 3.46
CA TRP A 53 -6.40 13.06 3.39
C TRP A 53 -6.35 12.13 2.18
N ILE A 54 -5.99 12.65 0.99
CA ILE A 54 -5.90 11.83 -0.22
C ILE A 54 -4.75 10.83 -0.13
N HIS A 55 -3.61 11.19 0.49
CA HIS A 55 -2.54 10.23 0.81
C HIS A 55 -3.07 9.07 1.67
N ARG A 56 -3.79 9.36 2.77
CA ARG A 56 -4.40 8.34 3.64
C ARG A 56 -5.45 7.50 2.91
N PHE A 57 -6.26 8.10 2.06
CA PHE A 57 -7.26 7.41 1.23
C PHE A 57 -6.60 6.38 0.30
N PHE A 58 -5.55 6.74 -0.43
CA PHE A 58 -4.81 5.78 -1.25
C PHE A 58 -4.09 4.72 -0.43
N GLY A 59 -3.64 5.05 0.79
CA GLY A 59 -3.14 4.06 1.75
C GLY A 59 -4.20 3.01 2.13
N LEU A 60 -5.44 3.43 2.39
CA LEU A 60 -6.56 2.51 2.66
C LEU A 60 -6.90 1.64 1.44
N LEU A 61 -6.90 2.22 0.24
CA LEU A 61 -7.09 1.45 -0.99
C LEU A 61 -5.99 0.39 -1.16
N ALA A 62 -4.73 0.77 -1.00
CA ALA A 62 -3.59 -0.16 -1.07
C ALA A 62 -3.73 -1.30 -0.05
N ALA A 63 -4.08 -0.98 1.20
CA ALA A 63 -4.33 -1.98 2.24
C ALA A 63 -5.47 -2.94 1.87
N SER A 64 -6.62 -2.41 1.42
CA SER A 64 -7.79 -3.22 1.06
C SER A 64 -7.50 -4.18 -0.10
N PHE A 65 -6.80 -3.71 -1.14
CA PHE A 65 -6.44 -4.54 -2.28
C PHE A 65 -5.33 -5.54 -1.93
N ALA A 66 -4.37 -5.19 -1.07
CA ALA A 66 -3.35 -6.12 -0.59
C ALA A 66 -3.98 -7.28 0.21
N VAL A 67 -4.90 -6.98 1.13
CA VAL A 67 -5.63 -8.01 1.91
C VAL A 67 -6.49 -8.87 1.00
N THR A 68 -7.24 -8.27 0.07
CA THR A 68 -8.05 -9.02 -0.91
C THR A 68 -7.17 -9.93 -1.77
N THR A 69 -6.01 -9.44 -2.21
CA THR A 69 -5.03 -10.22 -2.97
C THR A 69 -4.49 -11.39 -2.15
N LEU A 70 -4.21 -11.20 -0.85
CA LEU A 70 -3.81 -12.29 0.03
C LEU A 70 -4.90 -13.36 0.15
N ILE A 71 -6.16 -12.97 0.39
CA ILE A 71 -7.29 -13.90 0.49
C ILE A 71 -7.41 -14.75 -0.79
N LEU A 72 -7.23 -14.13 -1.96
CA LEU A 72 -7.23 -14.84 -3.24
C LEU A 72 -5.96 -15.69 -3.45
N ALA A 73 -4.80 -15.22 -3.00
CA ALA A 73 -3.53 -15.94 -3.07
C ALA A 73 -3.57 -17.24 -2.25
N LEU A 74 -4.23 -17.24 -1.10
CA LEU A 74 -4.39 -18.42 -0.25
C LEU A 74 -5.16 -19.55 -0.96
N ARG A 75 -6.02 -19.22 -1.93
CA ARG A 75 -6.74 -20.19 -2.77
C ARG A 75 -5.89 -20.79 -3.89
N THR A 76 -4.69 -20.27 -4.14
CA THR A 76 -3.78 -20.78 -5.17
C THR A 76 -2.91 -21.93 -4.64
N LYS A 77 -2.39 -22.77 -5.54
CA LYS A 77 -1.40 -23.80 -5.18
C LYS A 77 0.05 -23.27 -5.11
N ASP A 78 0.28 -22.01 -5.49
CA ASP A 78 1.63 -21.43 -5.55
C ASP A 78 2.02 -20.78 -4.21
N ASN A 79 2.91 -21.44 -3.47
CA ASN A 79 3.41 -20.93 -2.18
C ASN A 79 4.20 -19.63 -2.30
N ARG A 80 4.79 -19.33 -3.47
CA ARG A 80 5.53 -18.07 -3.67
C ARG A 80 4.56 -16.89 -3.76
N ILE A 81 3.40 -17.06 -4.39
CA ILE A 81 2.34 -16.02 -4.41
C ILE A 81 1.83 -15.79 -2.99
N LYS A 82 1.61 -16.85 -2.20
CA LYS A 82 1.19 -16.74 -0.80
C LYS A 82 2.22 -15.97 0.03
N LEU A 83 3.50 -16.30 -0.11
CA LEU A 83 4.59 -15.63 0.60
C LEU A 83 4.64 -14.14 0.26
N THR A 84 4.68 -13.78 -1.03
CA THR A 84 4.81 -12.37 -1.44
C THR A 84 3.57 -11.55 -1.07
N ALA A 85 2.36 -12.14 -1.14
CA ALA A 85 1.13 -11.48 -0.70
C ALA A 85 1.08 -11.32 0.84
N SER A 86 1.58 -12.30 1.59
CA SER A 86 1.66 -12.23 3.06
C SER A 86 2.65 -11.17 3.51
N LEU A 87 3.81 -11.10 2.87
CA LEU A 87 4.80 -10.04 3.11
C LEU A 87 4.22 -8.65 2.79
N ALA A 88 3.48 -8.51 1.70
CA ALA A 88 2.82 -7.24 1.38
C ALA A 88 1.85 -6.82 2.50
N VAL A 89 1.01 -7.72 3.00
CA VAL A 89 0.10 -7.40 4.11
C VAL A 89 0.87 -7.06 5.40
N ALA A 90 1.93 -7.80 5.72
CA ALA A 90 2.78 -7.49 6.88
C ALA A 90 3.43 -6.09 6.78
N PHE A 91 3.92 -5.72 5.59
CA PHE A 91 4.47 -4.39 5.37
C PHE A 91 3.40 -3.30 5.39
N VAL A 92 2.16 -3.55 4.93
CA VAL A 92 1.04 -2.60 5.09
C VAL A 92 0.80 -2.28 6.57
N PHE A 93 0.73 -3.29 7.44
CA PHE A 93 0.59 -3.06 8.87
C PHE A 93 1.75 -2.23 9.44
N THR A 94 2.98 -2.58 9.04
CA THR A 94 4.18 -1.84 9.44
C THR A 94 4.14 -0.38 8.96
N GLN A 95 3.66 -0.13 7.74
CA GLN A 95 3.48 1.21 7.18
C GLN A 95 2.48 2.05 7.97
N VAL A 96 1.33 1.48 8.34
CA VAL A 96 0.34 2.19 9.15
C VAL A 96 0.93 2.58 10.50
N THR A 97 1.60 1.64 11.18
CA THR A 97 2.26 1.92 12.47
C THR A 97 3.36 2.97 12.33
N LEU A 98 4.25 2.83 11.36
CA LEU A 98 5.31 3.83 11.12
C LEU A 98 4.74 5.19 10.73
N GLY A 99 3.64 5.23 9.98
CA GLY A 99 2.97 6.48 9.60
C GLY A 99 2.46 7.26 10.82
N VAL A 100 1.84 6.56 11.78
CA VAL A 100 1.42 7.17 13.06
C VAL A 100 2.64 7.68 13.83
N ILE A 101 3.70 6.87 13.93
CA ILE A 101 4.95 7.27 14.62
C ILE A 101 5.59 8.50 13.94
N VAL A 102 5.54 8.61 12.61
CA VAL A 102 6.05 9.76 11.86
C VAL A 102 5.27 11.04 12.20
N ILE A 103 3.96 10.96 12.37
CA ILE A 103 3.12 12.09 12.80
C ILE A 103 3.48 12.50 14.23
N ASP A 104 3.51 11.54 15.17
CA ASP A 104 3.80 11.79 16.59
C ASP A 104 5.21 12.35 16.83
N SER A 105 6.18 11.90 16.02
CA SER A 105 7.55 12.39 16.05
C SER A 105 7.78 13.71 15.30
N ARG A 106 6.71 14.37 14.84
CA ARG A 106 6.75 15.63 14.08
C ARG A 106 7.67 15.54 12.85
N LEU A 107 7.52 14.47 12.06
CA LEU A 107 8.27 14.23 10.83
C LEU A 107 9.78 14.06 11.04
N HIS A 108 10.21 13.37 12.10
CA HIS A 108 11.63 13.10 12.32
C HIS A 108 12.26 12.46 11.06
N PRO A 109 13.32 13.05 10.46
CA PRO A 109 13.77 12.68 9.11
C PRO A 109 14.14 11.21 8.94
N VAL A 110 14.76 10.61 9.97
CA VAL A 110 15.12 9.19 9.97
C VAL A 110 13.87 8.30 9.94
N LEU A 111 12.81 8.66 10.67
CA LEU A 111 11.57 7.88 10.69
C LEU A 111 10.82 8.00 9.36
N VAL A 112 10.83 9.18 8.74
CA VAL A 112 10.30 9.37 7.37
C VAL A 112 11.07 8.52 6.36
N ALA A 113 12.40 8.49 6.43
CA ALA A 113 13.23 7.67 5.56
C ALA A 113 12.99 6.16 5.76
N VAL A 114 12.88 5.71 7.01
CA VAL A 114 12.55 4.31 7.34
C VAL A 114 11.14 3.95 6.84
N HIS A 115 10.17 4.86 6.99
CA HIS A 115 8.83 4.69 6.46
C HIS A 115 8.87 4.50 4.93
N LEU A 116 9.58 5.36 4.20
CA LEU A 116 9.76 5.20 2.75
C LEU A 116 10.46 3.88 2.38
N ALA A 117 11.53 3.51 3.09
CA ALA A 117 12.28 2.29 2.82
C ALA A 117 11.40 1.03 2.97
N VAL A 118 10.59 0.95 4.03
CA VAL A 118 9.61 -0.12 4.21
C VAL A 118 8.50 -0.05 3.14
N GLY A 119 8.14 1.15 2.68
CA GLY A 119 7.21 1.36 1.56
C GLY A 119 7.73 0.76 0.25
N VAL A 120 9.04 0.86 0.00
CA VAL A 120 9.69 0.21 -1.15
C VAL A 120 9.65 -1.31 -1.03
N LEU A 121 9.82 -1.88 0.18
CA LEU A 121 9.68 -3.32 0.41
C LEU A 121 8.25 -3.81 0.19
N LEU A 122 7.26 -3.02 0.62
CA LEU A 122 5.85 -3.24 0.31
C LEU A 122 5.62 -3.26 -1.20
N PHE A 123 6.02 -2.20 -1.91
CA PHE A 123 5.88 -2.09 -3.35
C PHE A 123 6.53 -3.27 -4.08
N THR A 124 7.74 -3.64 -3.68
CA THR A 124 8.46 -4.80 -4.24
C THR A 124 7.68 -6.10 -4.02
N SER A 125 7.13 -6.32 -2.83
CA SER A 125 6.33 -7.51 -2.51
C SER A 125 5.05 -7.58 -3.36
N VAL A 126 4.38 -6.45 -3.57
CA VAL A 126 3.19 -6.34 -4.43
C VAL A 126 3.56 -6.59 -5.90
N LEU A 127 4.62 -5.97 -6.40
CA LEU A 127 5.12 -6.18 -7.77
C LEU A 127 5.45 -7.65 -8.03
N LEU A 128 6.17 -8.29 -7.11
CA LEU A 128 6.49 -9.71 -7.18
C LEU A 128 5.25 -10.62 -7.18
N THR A 129 4.18 -10.19 -6.49
CA THR A 129 2.87 -10.87 -6.52
C THR A 129 2.19 -10.71 -7.87
N VAL A 130 2.18 -9.49 -8.45
CA VAL A 130 1.63 -9.21 -9.78
C VAL A 130 2.29 -10.06 -10.85
N LEU A 131 3.63 -10.08 -10.89
CA LEU A 131 4.40 -10.84 -11.90
C LEU A 131 4.07 -12.33 -11.85
N ARG A 132 4.00 -12.90 -10.64
CA ARG A 132 3.66 -14.33 -10.46
C ARG A 132 2.20 -14.62 -10.79
N ALA A 133 1.26 -13.77 -10.38
CA ALA A 133 -0.16 -13.92 -10.71
C ALA A 133 -0.40 -13.93 -12.24
N HIS A 134 0.39 -13.14 -12.99
CA HIS A 134 0.33 -13.13 -14.45
C HIS A 134 1.00 -14.34 -15.09
N ALA A 135 2.14 -14.80 -14.56
CA ALA A 135 2.80 -16.02 -15.01
C ALA A 135 1.92 -17.27 -14.81
N LEU A 136 1.25 -17.38 -13.65
CA LEU A 136 0.32 -18.47 -13.35
C LEU A 136 -0.83 -18.54 -14.36
N SER A 137 -1.40 -17.39 -14.72
CA SER A 137 -2.48 -17.33 -15.71
C SER A 137 -2.05 -17.76 -17.11
N LYS A 138 -0.82 -17.44 -17.55
CA LYS A 138 -0.31 -17.93 -18.84
C LYS A 138 -0.17 -19.46 -18.84
N LYS A 139 0.30 -20.04 -17.72
CA LYS A 139 0.46 -21.49 -17.57
C LYS A 139 -0.88 -22.23 -17.57
N GLU A 140 -1.93 -21.65 -16.99
CA GLU A 140 -3.29 -22.21 -17.03
C GLU A 140 -3.86 -22.21 -18.45
N ILE A 141 -3.73 -21.10 -19.20
CA ILE A 141 -4.20 -21.00 -20.59
C ILE A 141 -3.49 -22.00 -21.49
N SER A 142 -2.17 -22.17 -21.33
CA SER A 142 -1.39 -23.13 -22.12
C SER A 142 -1.74 -24.59 -21.86
N LYS A 143 -2.37 -24.93 -20.71
CA LYS A 143 -2.80 -26.29 -20.39
C LYS A 143 -4.20 -26.63 -20.91
N SER A 144 -4.99 -25.61 -21.26
CA SER A 144 -6.36 -25.76 -21.77
C SER A 144 -6.45 -25.79 -23.30
N LEU A 145 -5.33 -25.54 -23.97
CA LEU A 145 -5.13 -25.70 -25.42
C LEU A 145 -4.47 -27.05 -25.68
#